data_AF-D6XSL3-F1
#
_entry.id   AF-D6XSL3-F1
#
_cell.length_a   1.000
_cell.length_b   1.000
_cell.length_c   1.000
_cell.angle_alpha   90.00
_cell.angle_beta   90.00
_cell.angle_gamma   90.00
#
_symmetry.space_group_name_H-M   'P 1'
#
loop_
_entity.id
_entity.type
_entity.pdbx_description
1 polymer ?
#
loop_
_entity_poly.entity_id
_entity_poly.type
_entity_poly.pdbx_seq_one_letter_code
_entity_poly.pdbx_strand_id
1 'polypeptide(L)'
;MTISQHVQNLRTLLDLIKTDRTVSDKGIDDMISHLTALETSSVNENFTGTIEEIRSFSDILKDTDSPEDFIMHHKLNLSRWTEELQILEEGSGGVTLDYEQRKGREV
;
A
#
# COMPACT_ATOMS: atom_id res chain seq x y z
N MET A 1 5.48 -0.14 18.06
CA MET A 1 4.15 -0.37 17.44
C MET A 1 4.02 -1.85 17.11
N THR A 2 2.80 -2.38 17.06
CA THR A 2 2.57 -3.77 16.61
C THR A 2 2.45 -3.79 15.08
N ILE A 3 2.62 -4.97 14.46
CA ILE A 3 2.37 -5.17 13.02
C ILE A 3 0.98 -4.68 12.63
N SER A 4 -0.04 -5.07 13.41
CA SER A 4 -1.43 -4.63 13.21
C SER A 4 -1.56 -3.10 13.20
N GLN A 5 -0.85 -2.38 14.08
CA GLN A 5 -0.87 -0.92 14.07
C GLN A 5 -0.21 -0.33 12.81
N HIS A 6 0.89 -0.93 12.33
CA HIS A 6 1.53 -0.51 11.08
C HIS A 6 0.61 -0.72 9.88
N VAL A 7 -0.06 -1.88 9.80
CA VAL A 7 -1.04 -2.20 8.74
C VAL A 7 -2.20 -1.21 8.77
N GLN A 8 -2.79 -0.96 9.95
CA GLN A 8 -3.91 -0.05 10.10
C GLN A 8 -3.56 1.39 9.71
N ASN A 9 -2.40 1.87 10.13
CA ASN A 9 -1.95 3.23 9.79
C ASN A 9 -1.66 3.36 8.29
N LEU A 10 -0.97 2.38 7.70
CA LEU A 10 -0.71 2.36 6.26
C LEU A 10 -2.01 2.34 5.45
N ARG A 11 -2.97 1.50 5.85
CA ARG A 11 -4.31 1.43 5.23
C ARG A 11 -5.03 2.77 5.29
N THR A 12 -4.99 3.44 6.43
CA THR A 12 -5.60 4.76 6.63
C THR A 12 -4.97 5.83 5.72
N LEU A 13 -3.64 5.85 5.61
CA LEU A 13 -2.93 6.77 4.73
C LEU A 13 -3.29 6.54 3.25
N LEU A 14 -3.31 5.28 2.80
CA LEU A 14 -3.70 4.96 1.42
C LEU A 14 -5.16 5.32 1.12
N ASP A 15 -6.06 5.15 2.08
CA ASP A 15 -7.47 5.50 1.91
C ASP A 15 -7.69 7.03 1.82
N LEU A 16 -6.93 7.81 2.62
CA LEU A 16 -6.90 9.27 2.52
C LEU A 16 -6.38 9.71 1.15
N ILE A 17 -5.26 9.16 0.69
CA ILE A 17 -4.68 9.47 -0.62
C ILE A 17 -5.66 9.16 -1.75
N LYS A 18 -6.32 8.00 -1.68
CA LYS A 18 -7.34 7.58 -2.65
C LYS A 18 -8.53 8.54 -2.71
N THR A 19 -8.94 9.08 -1.55
CA THR A 19 -10.14 9.93 -1.42
C THR A 19 -9.83 11.38 -1.75
N ASP A 20 -8.80 11.94 -1.13
CA ASP A 20 -8.46 13.36 -1.18
C ASP A 20 -7.52 13.68 -2.35
N ARG A 21 -6.96 12.67 -3.02
CA ARG A 21 -6.04 12.78 -4.16
C ARG A 21 -4.81 13.64 -3.90
N THR A 22 -4.48 13.80 -2.63
CA THR A 22 -3.37 14.60 -2.17
C THR A 22 -2.64 13.84 -1.08
N VAL A 23 -1.35 14.12 -0.98
CA VAL A 23 -0.49 13.61 0.08
C VAL A 23 0.53 14.70 0.40
N SER A 24 0.92 14.80 1.66
CA SER A 24 2.05 15.65 2.05
C SER A 24 3.33 14.82 2.08
N ASP A 25 4.50 15.46 1.93
CA ASP A 25 5.80 14.78 2.07
C ASP A 25 5.90 13.99 3.37
N LYS A 26 5.38 14.56 4.47
CA LYS A 26 5.29 13.87 5.76
C LYS A 26 4.44 12.60 5.66
N GLY A 27 3.30 12.65 4.97
CA GLY A 27 2.44 11.49 4.76
C GLY A 27 3.15 10.38 3.96
N ILE A 28 3.97 10.76 2.97
CA ILE A 28 4.80 9.83 2.20
C ILE A 28 5.88 9.21 3.10
N ASP A 29 6.58 10.02 3.89
CA ASP A 29 7.60 9.54 4.83
C ASP A 29 7.01 8.61 5.90
N ASP A 30 5.80 8.91 6.40
CA ASP A 30 5.06 8.06 7.33
C ASP A 30 4.69 6.71 6.69
N MET A 31 4.28 6.69 5.41
CA MET A 31 4.04 5.46 4.65
C MET A 31 5.31 4.61 4.54
N ILE A 32 6.43 5.21 4.13
CA ILE A 32 7.72 4.52 3.97
C ILE A 32 8.19 3.93 5.31
N SER A 33 8.00 4.66 6.42
CA SER A 33 8.32 4.19 7.77
C SER A 33 7.50 2.95 8.16
N HIS A 34 6.19 2.95 7.87
CA HIS A 34 5.34 1.81 8.13
C HIS A 34 5.69 0.60 7.25
N LEU A 35 5.97 0.81 5.96
CA LEU A 35 6.43 -0.24 5.06
C LEU A 35 7.74 -0.88 5.54
N THR A 36 8.71 -0.07 5.95
CA THR A 36 10.00 -0.56 6.48
C THR A 36 9.80 -1.44 7.73
N ALA A 37 8.86 -1.07 8.61
CA ALA A 37 8.52 -1.86 9.77
C ALA A 37 7.81 -3.19 9.41
N LEU A 38 7.02 -3.19 8.34
CA LEU A 38 6.35 -4.39 7.82
C LEU A 38 7.34 -5.33 7.13
N GLU A 39 8.26 -4.82 6.32
CA GLU A 39 9.31 -5.60 5.64
C GLU A 39 10.27 -6.28 6.62
N THR A 40 10.56 -5.62 7.75
CA THR A 40 11.43 -6.17 8.81
C THR A 40 10.70 -7.11 9.76
N SER A 41 9.38 -7.14 9.70
CA SER A 41 8.54 -8.04 10.46
C SER A 41 8.21 -9.28 9.60
N SER A 42 8.06 -10.46 10.22
CA SER A 42 7.60 -11.67 9.53
C SER A 42 6.10 -11.57 9.18
N VAL A 43 5.75 -10.66 8.28
CA VAL A 43 4.41 -10.49 7.72
C VAL A 43 4.07 -11.72 6.87
N ASN A 44 2.78 -12.07 6.78
CA ASN A 44 2.31 -13.20 5.99
C ASN A 44 2.80 -13.08 4.52
N GLU A 45 3.47 -14.13 4.03
CA GLU A 45 4.12 -14.17 2.70
C GLU A 45 3.16 -13.84 1.55
N ASN A 46 1.86 -14.10 1.71
CA ASN A 46 0.86 -13.75 0.70
C ASN A 46 0.79 -12.24 0.45
N PHE A 47 1.15 -11.42 1.43
CA PHE A 47 1.09 -9.95 1.36
C PHE A 47 2.42 -9.29 1.04
N THR A 48 3.52 -10.05 0.93
CA THR A 48 4.84 -9.48 0.60
C THR A 48 4.79 -8.69 -0.71
N GLY A 49 4.16 -9.23 -1.76
CA GLY A 49 4.01 -8.52 -3.03
C GLY A 49 3.17 -7.24 -2.91
N THR A 50 2.15 -7.22 -2.05
CA THR A 50 1.36 -6.01 -1.79
C THR A 50 2.21 -4.93 -1.13
N ILE A 51 3.04 -5.31 -0.14
CA ILE A 51 3.95 -4.37 0.54
C ILE A 51 4.98 -3.81 -0.43
N GLU A 52 5.60 -4.65 -1.28
CA GLU A 52 6.56 -4.22 -2.31
C GLU A 52 5.95 -3.26 -3.35
N GLU A 53 4.73 -3.54 -3.78
CA GLU A 53 3.99 -2.67 -4.71
C GLU A 53 3.68 -1.30 -4.09
N ILE A 54 3.20 -1.27 -2.83
CA ILE A 54 2.95 0.00 -2.11
C ILE A 54 4.26 0.75 -1.87
N ARG A 55 5.36 0.04 -1.59
CA ARG A 55 6.68 0.64 -1.43
C ARG A 55 7.13 1.35 -2.70
N SER A 56 7.07 0.66 -3.83
CA SER A 56 7.43 1.20 -5.14
C SER A 56 6.57 2.43 -5.48
N PHE A 57 5.27 2.37 -5.19
CA PHE A 57 4.37 3.50 -5.35
C PHE A 57 4.77 4.70 -4.48
N SER A 58 5.13 4.47 -3.21
CA SER A 58 5.53 5.52 -2.26
C SER A 58 6.82 6.21 -2.69
N ASP A 59 7.79 5.43 -3.18
CA ASP A 59 9.07 5.96 -3.65
C ASP A 59 8.87 6.83 -4.91
N ILE A 60 8.05 6.39 -5.88
CA ILE A 60 7.75 7.20 -7.09
C ILE A 60 6.91 8.43 -6.74
N LEU A 61 5.93 8.29 -5.84
CA LEU A 61 5.07 9.40 -5.41
C LEU A 61 5.87 10.52 -4.73
N LYS A 62 7.02 10.21 -4.12
CA LYS A 62 7.93 11.19 -3.52
C LYS A 62 8.62 12.07 -4.56
N ASP A 63 8.93 11.49 -5.71
CA ASP A 63 9.78 12.13 -6.73
C ASP A 63 8.96 12.66 -7.93
N THR A 64 7.64 12.49 -7.92
CA THR A 64 6.78 12.94 -9.03
C THR A 64 6.45 14.43 -8.95
N ASP A 65 6.59 15.12 -10.07
CA ASP A 65 6.16 16.52 -10.23
C ASP A 65 4.63 16.67 -10.34
N SER A 66 3.89 15.57 -10.46
CA SER A 66 2.43 15.57 -10.59
C SER A 66 1.78 14.50 -9.70
N PRO A 67 1.75 14.70 -8.37
CA PRO A 67 1.23 13.72 -7.42
C PRO A 67 -0.24 13.36 -7.66
N GLU A 68 -1.09 14.35 -7.97
CA GLU A 68 -2.52 14.14 -8.18
C GLU A 68 -2.80 13.21 -9.38
N ASP A 69 -2.15 13.46 -10.52
CA ASP A 69 -2.28 12.63 -11.73
C ASP A 69 -1.75 11.22 -11.49
N PHE A 70 -0.62 11.10 -10.78
CA PHE A 70 -0.04 9.82 -10.42
C PHE A 70 -0.98 9.00 -9.52
N ILE A 71 -1.57 9.63 -8.51
CA ILE A 71 -2.57 9.02 -7.63
C ILE A 71 -3.82 8.60 -8.43
N MET A 72 -4.29 9.45 -9.35
CA MET A 72 -5.44 9.16 -10.19
C MET A 72 -5.21 7.93 -11.08
N HIS A 73 -4.02 7.81 -11.66
CA HIS A 73 -3.61 6.65 -12.46
C HIS A 73 -3.60 5.36 -11.62
N HIS A 74 -3.23 5.46 -10.34
CA HIS A 74 -3.11 4.32 -9.42
C HIS A 74 -4.38 4.05 -8.60
N LYS A 75 -5.50 4.73 -8.85
CA LYS A 75 -6.72 4.63 -8.04
C LYS A 75 -7.21 3.19 -7.84
N LEU A 76 -7.13 2.33 -8.86
CA LEU A 76 -7.52 0.93 -8.75
C LEU A 76 -6.54 0.12 -7.89
N ASN A 77 -5.24 0.44 -7.97
CA ASN A 77 -4.22 -0.19 -7.14
C ASN A 77 -4.42 0.21 -5.67
N LEU A 78 -4.66 1.50 -5.39
CA LEU A 78 -4.97 2.01 -4.06
C LEU A 78 -6.17 1.29 -3.43
N SER A 79 -7.26 1.11 -4.18
CA SER A 79 -8.42 0.34 -3.69
C SER A 79 -8.05 -1.10 -3.31
N ARG A 80 -7.37 -1.83 -4.21
CA ARG A 80 -6.96 -3.22 -3.96
C ARG A 80 -6.03 -3.31 -2.75
N TRP A 81 -5.04 -2.43 -2.64
CA TRP A 81 -4.11 -2.44 -1.52
C TRP A 81 -4.80 -2.15 -0.19
N THR A 82 -5.76 -1.22 -0.14
CA THR A 82 -6.57 -0.97 1.06
C THR A 82 -7.34 -2.23 1.49
N GLU A 83 -7.91 -2.98 0.54
CA GLU A 83 -8.61 -4.25 0.80
C GLU A 83 -7.66 -5.35 1.27
N GLU A 84 -6.52 -5.53 0.61
CA GLU A 84 -5.50 -6.53 1.00
C GLU A 84 -4.95 -6.24 2.40
N LEU A 85 -4.66 -4.97 2.73
CA LEU A 85 -4.24 -4.59 4.07
C LEU A 85 -5.33 -4.83 5.11
N GLN A 86 -6.62 -4.69 4.76
CA GLN A 86 -7.72 -5.04 5.66
C GLN A 86 -7.76 -6.54 5.94
N ILE A 87 -7.58 -7.38 4.92
CA ILE A 87 -7.51 -8.85 5.09
C ILE A 87 -6.33 -9.22 6.01
N LEU A 88 -5.18 -8.59 5.79
CA LEU A 88 -4.00 -8.76 6.64
C LEU A 88 -4.25 -8.31 8.10
N GLU A 89 -4.95 -7.19 8.29
CA GLU A 89 -5.34 -6.66 9.62
C GLU A 89 -6.26 -7.64 10.37
N GLU A 90 -7.24 -8.24 9.68
CA GLU A 90 -8.21 -9.17 10.25
C GLU A 90 -7.62 -10.55 10.56
N GLY A 91 -6.38 -10.82 10.15
CA GLY A 91 -5.70 -12.10 10.39
C GLY A 91 -6.36 -13.28 9.67
N SER A 92 -7.30 -13.00 8.76
CA SER A 92 -7.86 -14.01 7.89
C SER A 92 -6.75 -14.41 6.92
N GLY A 93 -6.39 -15.69 6.89
CA GLY A 93 -5.42 -16.26 5.95
C GLY A 93 -5.93 -16.23 4.50
N GLY A 94 -6.64 -15.17 4.12
CA GLY A 94 -7.17 -14.93 2.80
C GLY A 94 -6.02 -14.96 1.81
N VAL A 95 -6.14 -15.89 0.87
CA VAL A 95 -5.38 -15.85 -0.39
C VAL A 95 -5.58 -14.45 -0.95
N THR A 96 -4.50 -13.67 -1.07
CA THR A 96 -4.55 -12.36 -1.76
C THR A 96 -5.21 -12.57 -3.11
N LEU A 97 -6.18 -11.72 -3.44
CA LEU A 97 -7.02 -11.79 -4.64
C LEU A 97 -6.20 -12.26 -5.86
N ASP A 98 -6.36 -13.54 -6.16
CA ASP A 98 -5.83 -14.34 -7.26
C ASP A 98 -4.59 -13.83 -8.03
N TYR A 99 -3.48 -14.57 -7.89
CA TYR A 99 -2.25 -14.49 -8.69
C TYR A 99 -2.51 -14.39 -10.21
N GLU A 100 -3.64 -14.90 -10.71
CA GLU A 100 -4.03 -14.82 -12.12
C GLU A 100 -4.42 -13.39 -12.59
N GLN A 101 -4.72 -12.44 -11.70
CA GLN A 101 -4.94 -11.03 -12.11
C GLN A 101 -3.64 -10.21 -12.27
N ARG A 102 -2.49 -10.72 -11.81
CA ARG A 102 -1.18 -10.04 -11.93
C ARG A 102 -0.52 -10.18 -13.32
N LYS A 103 -1.00 -11.07 -14.19
CA LYS A 103 -0.45 -11.23 -15.56
C LYS A 103 -0.87 -10.14 -16.55
N GLY A 104 -1.81 -9.27 -16.19
CA GLY A 104 -2.38 -8.25 -17.09
C GLY A 104 -1.92 -6.82 -16.83
N ARG A 105 -1.01 -6.57 -15.87
CA ARG A 105 -0.50 -5.24 -15.56
C ARG A 105 1.01 -5.27 -15.79
N GLU A 106 1.42 -4.85 -16.98
CA GLU A 106 2.83 -4.63 -17.31
C GLU A 106 3.41 -3.58 -16.36
N VAL A 107 4.64 -3.82 -15.90
CA VAL A 107 5.49 -2.93 -15.12
C VAL A 107 5.99 -1.79 -16.00
#